data_AF-A0AA88YA97-F1
#
_entry.id   AF-A0AA88YA97-F1
#
_cell.length_a   1.000
_cell.length_b   1.000
_cell.length_c   1.000
_cell.angle_alpha   90.00
_cell.angle_beta   90.00
_cell.angle_gamma   90.00
#
_symmetry.space_group_name_H-M   'P 1'
#
loop_
_entity.id
_entity.type
_entity.pdbx_description
1 polymer ?
#
loop_
_entity_poly.entity_id
_entity_poly.type
_entity_poly.pdbx_seq_one_letter_code
_entity_poly.pdbx_strand_id
1 'polypeptide(L)'
;MSHEEEMSSEPPKEDTNKGLKQVTGAAKRRRPLRLSGNYKLNPTKSAIKRVARRGGVKRISAFTYEETRGVLRVYLENLIRDAIQYMECGKRKTVTVTDVENALRFQGKPMYR
;
A
#
# COMPACT_ATOMS: atom_id res chain seq x y z
N MET A 1 -43.65 -42.09 -37.63
CA MET A 1 -42.39 -42.49 -36.96
C MET A 1 -41.42 -41.35 -37.16
N SER A 2 -41.08 -40.67 -36.06
CA SER A 2 -39.79 -39.98 -35.81
C SER A 2 -39.54 -38.76 -36.72
N HIS A 3 -39.92 -37.53 -36.38
CA HIS A 3 -39.46 -36.71 -35.24
C HIS A 3 -37.99 -36.94 -34.85
N GLU A 4 -37.17 -35.98 -35.29
CA GLU A 4 -36.14 -35.27 -34.50
C GLU A 4 -34.76 -35.94 -34.34
N GLU A 5 -33.84 -35.54 -35.23
CA GLU A 5 -32.43 -35.32 -34.90
C GLU A 5 -32.33 -34.12 -33.95
N GLU A 6 -32.19 -34.37 -32.64
CA GLU A 6 -31.71 -33.34 -31.70
C GLU A 6 -30.18 -33.32 -31.71
N MET A 7 -29.63 -32.37 -32.47
CA MET A 7 -28.25 -31.92 -32.33
C MET A 7 -28.22 -30.89 -31.20
N SER A 8 -27.84 -31.33 -29.99
CA SER A 8 -27.63 -30.48 -28.82
C SER A 8 -26.63 -29.36 -29.15
N SER A 9 -27.11 -28.11 -29.15
CA SER A 9 -26.28 -26.91 -29.17
C SER A 9 -26.66 -26.02 -27.99
N GLU A 10 -25.76 -25.89 -27.02
CA GLU A 10 -25.93 -25.02 -25.86
C GLU A 10 -25.89 -23.53 -26.28
N PRO A 11 -26.81 -22.66 -25.81
CA PRO A 11 -26.75 -21.24 -26.09
C PRO A 11 -25.76 -20.50 -25.15
N PRO A 12 -25.17 -19.37 -25.59
CA PRO A 12 -24.16 -18.65 -24.81
C PRO A 12 -24.80 -17.85 -23.66
N LYS A 13 -24.14 -17.83 -22.50
CA LYS A 13 -24.57 -17.03 -21.34
C LYS A 13 -24.12 -15.58 -21.48
N GLU A 14 -25.09 -14.69 -21.69
CA GLU A 14 -24.90 -13.24 -21.74
C GLU A 14 -25.21 -12.62 -20.36
N ASP A 15 -24.18 -12.40 -19.53
CA ASP A 15 -24.32 -11.68 -18.27
C ASP A 15 -24.16 -10.15 -18.49
N THR A 16 -25.15 -9.53 -19.13
CA THR A 16 -25.26 -8.07 -19.19
C THR A 16 -25.87 -7.55 -17.89
N ASN A 17 -25.02 -7.34 -16.87
CA ASN A 17 -25.46 -6.71 -15.63
C ASN A 17 -25.64 -5.20 -15.82
N LYS A 18 -26.82 -4.79 -16.31
CA LYS A 18 -27.35 -3.42 -16.25
C LYS A 18 -28.58 -3.40 -15.35
N GLY A 19 -28.39 -3.03 -14.10
CA GLY A 19 -29.46 -2.83 -13.12
C GLY A 19 -29.15 -1.66 -12.21
N LEU A 20 -29.31 -0.44 -12.72
CA LEU A 20 -29.29 0.79 -11.93
C LEU A 20 -30.64 0.89 -11.21
N LYS A 21 -30.66 0.82 -9.87
CA LYS A 21 -31.53 1.59 -8.94
C LYS A 21 -31.46 1.05 -7.50
N GLN A 22 -30.91 1.85 -6.59
CA GLN A 22 -31.53 2.05 -5.28
C GLN A 22 -31.22 3.47 -4.80
N VAL A 23 -32.26 4.30 -4.73
CA VAL A 23 -32.23 5.65 -4.15
C VAL A 23 -32.98 5.59 -2.83
N THR A 24 -32.43 6.29 -1.84
CA THR A 24 -32.95 6.56 -0.47
C THR A 24 -32.78 5.45 0.58
N GLY A 25 -32.07 5.81 1.65
CA GLY A 25 -31.84 4.98 2.83
C GLY A 25 -30.56 5.42 3.54
N ALA A 26 -30.67 6.27 4.55
CA ALA A 26 -29.57 6.83 5.31
C ALA A 26 -28.63 5.74 5.89
N ALA A 27 -27.56 5.41 5.17
CA ALA A 27 -26.57 4.43 5.58
C ALA A 27 -25.59 5.06 6.58
N LYS A 28 -25.99 5.05 7.85
CA LYS A 28 -25.15 5.02 9.07
C LYS A 28 -23.71 5.55 8.88
N ARG A 29 -23.56 6.88 8.93
CA ARG A 29 -22.25 7.54 9.12
C ARG A 29 -21.74 7.27 10.54
N ARG A 30 -21.23 6.06 10.77
CA ARG A 30 -20.28 5.79 11.85
C ARG A 30 -19.16 4.97 11.24
N ARG A 31 -18.02 5.61 10.99
CA ARG A 31 -16.77 4.87 10.78
C ARG A 31 -16.51 4.15 12.11
N PRO A 32 -16.54 2.81 12.20
CA PRO A 32 -15.97 2.17 13.37
C PRO A 32 -14.50 2.59 13.40
N LEU A 33 -14.06 3.16 14.52
CA LEU A 33 -12.65 3.32 14.78
C LEU A 33 -12.08 1.89 14.79
N ARG A 34 -11.48 1.47 13.66
CA ARG A 34 -10.79 0.20 13.60
C ARG A 34 -9.54 0.31 14.47
N LEU A 35 -9.69 0.08 15.77
CA LEU A 35 -8.65 -0.57 16.57
C LEU A 35 -8.66 -2.06 16.18
N SER A 36 -8.38 -2.32 14.90
CA SER A 36 -8.08 -3.68 14.46
C SER A 36 -6.61 -3.89 14.76
N GLY A 37 -6.34 -4.79 15.72
CA GLY A 37 -5.01 -5.27 16.04
C GLY A 37 -4.21 -5.60 14.78
N ASN A 38 -2.91 -5.32 14.86
CA ASN A 38 -1.91 -5.20 13.80
C ASN A 38 -1.88 -3.81 13.15
N TYR A 39 -1.58 -2.79 13.96
CA TYR A 39 -1.25 -1.46 13.49
C TYR A 39 0.00 -1.48 12.58
N LYS A 40 -0.16 -0.96 11.37
CA LYS A 40 0.77 0.00 10.75
C LYS A 40 2.21 -0.40 10.36
N LEU A 41 2.74 -1.61 10.60
CA LEU A 41 4.14 -1.88 10.17
C LEU A 41 4.33 -1.90 8.64
N ASN A 42 3.34 -2.38 7.90
CA ASN A 42 3.43 -2.42 6.43
C ASN A 42 2.61 -1.29 5.79
N PRO A 43 3.17 -0.56 4.81
CA PRO A 43 2.40 0.44 4.07
C PRO A 43 1.18 -0.19 3.39
N THR A 44 0.04 0.49 3.52
CA THR A 44 -1.22 0.06 2.90
C THR A 44 -1.12 0.14 1.37
N LYS A 45 -1.87 -0.70 0.65
CA LYS A 45 -1.93 -0.64 -0.82
C LYS A 45 -2.33 0.75 -1.33
N SER A 46 -3.13 1.51 -0.57
CA SER A 46 -3.50 2.87 -0.92
C SER A 46 -2.34 3.87 -0.75
N ALA A 47 -1.50 3.72 0.28
CA ALA A 47 -0.31 4.55 0.46
C ALA A 47 0.72 4.34 -0.67
N ILE A 48 1.00 3.08 -1.01
CA ILE A 48 1.90 2.73 -2.13
C ILE A 48 1.37 3.33 -3.44
N LYS A 49 0.05 3.20 -3.71
CA LYS A 49 -0.57 3.85 -4.87
C LYS A 49 -0.36 5.37 -4.86
N ARG A 50 -0.56 6.07 -3.73
CA ARG A 50 -0.37 7.52 -3.66
C ARG A 50 1.07 7.93 -4.00
N VAL A 51 2.06 7.21 -3.47
CA VAL A 51 3.49 7.47 -3.77
C VAL A 51 3.79 7.21 -5.24
N ALA A 52 3.38 6.06 -5.77
CA ALA A 52 3.58 5.71 -7.17
C ALA A 52 2.90 6.73 -8.11
N ARG A 53 1.70 7.20 -7.79
CA ARG A 53 1.03 8.27 -8.55
C ARG A 53 1.80 9.58 -8.50
N ARG A 54 2.32 9.97 -7.34
CA ARG A 54 3.20 11.15 -7.20
C ARG A 54 4.47 11.02 -8.04
N GLY A 55 4.99 9.80 -8.18
CA GLY A 55 6.11 9.48 -9.07
C GLY A 55 5.73 9.30 -10.55
N GLY A 56 4.50 9.60 -10.98
CA GLY A 56 4.08 9.53 -12.38
C GLY A 56 3.72 8.12 -12.90
N VAL A 57 3.61 7.12 -12.02
CA VAL A 57 3.33 5.73 -12.43
C VAL A 57 1.87 5.57 -12.90
N LYS A 58 1.66 5.08 -14.14
CA LYS A 58 0.34 4.94 -14.80
C LYS A 58 -0.40 3.62 -14.50
N ARG A 59 0.31 2.50 -14.42
CA ARG A 59 -0.22 1.16 -14.10
C ARG A 59 0.69 0.52 -13.06
N ILE A 60 0.11 -0.20 -12.10
CA ILE A 60 0.86 -0.83 -10.99
C ILE A 60 0.47 -2.31 -10.98
N SER A 61 1.45 -3.21 -11.03
CA SER A 61 1.21 -4.65 -10.96
C SER A 61 0.91 -5.10 -9.53
N ALA A 62 0.36 -6.31 -9.37
CA ALA A 62 0.09 -6.85 -8.05
C ALA A 62 1.37 -7.16 -7.25
N PHE A 63 2.47 -7.55 -7.92
CA PHE A 63 3.74 -7.88 -7.27
C PHE A 63 4.42 -6.67 -6.63
N THR A 64 4.26 -5.49 -7.22
CA THR A 64 4.87 -4.24 -6.74
C THR A 64 4.52 -3.91 -5.29
N TYR A 65 3.35 -4.33 -4.79
CA TYR A 65 2.94 -4.02 -3.42
C TYR A 65 3.83 -4.68 -2.37
N GLU A 66 4.25 -5.92 -2.60
CA GLU A 66 5.09 -6.63 -1.63
C GLU A 66 6.56 -6.22 -1.78
N GLU A 67 7.03 -6.09 -3.01
CA GLU A 67 8.38 -5.62 -3.30
C GLU A 67 8.66 -4.25 -2.64
N THR A 68 7.71 -3.31 -2.76
CA THR A 68 7.84 -1.98 -2.15
C THR A 68 7.94 -2.05 -0.62
N ARG A 69 7.31 -3.04 0.02
CA ARG A 69 7.40 -3.23 1.48
C ARG A 69 8.78 -3.74 1.89
N GLY A 70 9.34 -4.67 1.13
CA GLY A 70 10.70 -5.17 1.33
C GLY A 70 11.73 -4.04 1.21
N VAL A 71 11.68 -3.29 0.11
CA VAL A 71 12.59 -2.15 -0.13
C VAL A 71 12.48 -1.10 0.97
N LEU A 72 11.26 -0.74 1.40
CA LEU A 72 11.06 0.24 2.46
C LEU A 72 11.65 -0.22 3.80
N ARG A 73 11.51 -1.51 4.12
CA ARG A 73 12.06 -2.08 5.36
C ARG A 73 13.58 -2.00 5.36
N VAL A 74 14.24 -2.47 4.31
CA VAL A 74 15.70 -2.43 4.20
C VAL A 74 16.23 -0.99 4.27
N TYR A 75 15.56 -0.05 3.62
CA TYR A 75 15.94 1.36 3.67
C TYR A 75 15.89 1.92 5.09
N LEU A 76 14.80 1.66 5.83
CA LEU A 76 14.65 2.13 7.21
C LEU A 76 15.62 1.44 8.17
N GLU A 77 15.92 0.16 7.97
CA GLU A 77 16.93 -0.53 8.77
C GLU A 77 18.30 0.10 8.63
N ASN A 78 18.73 0.39 7.39
CA ASN A 78 20.01 1.04 7.14
C ASN A 78 20.05 2.45 7.75
N LEU A 79 19.00 3.24 7.55
CA LEU A 79 18.91 4.59 8.11
C LEU A 79 18.95 4.58 9.65
N ILE A 80 18.25 3.64 10.30
CA ILE A 80 18.21 3.55 11.76
C ILE A 80 19.56 3.07 12.31
N ARG A 81 20.24 2.11 11.65
CA ARG A 81 21.60 1.68 12.04
C ARG A 81 22.57 2.88 12.04
N ASP A 82 22.54 3.68 10.98
CA ASP A 82 23.39 4.87 10.87
C ASP A 82 23.04 5.92 11.95
N ALA A 83 21.74 6.16 12.20
CA ALA A 83 21.31 7.11 13.22
C ALA A 83 21.68 6.67 14.64
N ILE A 84 21.60 5.37 14.94
CA ILE A 84 22.01 4.81 16.23
C ILE A 84 23.52 5.00 16.43
N GLN A 85 24.33 4.80 15.40
CA GLN A 85 25.78 5.02 15.47
C GLN A 85 26.13 6.46 15.91
N TYR A 86 25.41 7.46 15.40
CA TYR A 86 25.59 8.86 15.81
C TYR A 86 25.11 9.13 17.25
N MET A 87 24.03 8.48 17.66
CA MET A 87 23.54 8.57 19.05
C MET A 87 24.55 7.95 20.03
N GLU A 88 25.14 6.80 19.69
CA GLU A 88 26.16 6.11 20.50
C GLU A 88 27.45 6.93 20.62
N CYS A 89 27.92 7.53 19.52
CA CYS A 89 29.06 8.46 19.54
C CYS A 89 28.81 9.64 20.49
N GLY A 90 27.56 10.11 20.55
CA GLY A 90 27.12 11.15 21.48
C GLY A 90 26.87 10.69 22.92
N LYS A 91 27.06 9.40 23.25
CA LYS A 91 26.77 8.78 24.57
C LYS A 91 25.34 9.05 25.08
N ARG A 92 24.39 9.26 24.17
CA ARG A 92 22.98 9.50 24.46
C ARG A 92 22.20 8.19 24.38
N LYS A 93 21.06 8.12 25.07
CA LYS A 93 20.10 6.99 24.99
C LYS A 93 18.88 7.30 24.11
N THR A 94 18.83 8.50 23.53
CA THR A 94 17.69 9.00 22.78
C THR A 94 18.17 9.52 21.42
N VAL A 95 17.62 8.94 20.35
CA VAL A 95 17.88 9.39 18.99
C VAL A 95 17.24 10.77 18.80
N THR A 96 18.06 11.74 18.41
CA THR A 96 17.65 13.13 18.16
C THR A 96 17.51 13.38 16.65
N VAL A 97 16.78 14.42 16.26
CA VAL A 97 16.60 14.81 14.85
C VAL A 97 17.94 15.03 14.14
N THR A 98 18.92 15.61 14.85
CA THR A 98 20.28 15.82 14.35
C THR A 98 21.00 14.52 13.97
N ASP A 99 20.75 13.43 14.69
CA ASP A 99 21.37 12.14 14.41
C ASP A 99 20.82 11.56 13.09
N VAL A 100 19.52 11.76 12.84
CA VAL A 100 18.85 11.38 11.60
C VAL A 100 19.28 12.28 10.44
N GLU A 101 19.40 13.59 10.65
CA GLU A 101 19.91 14.53 9.63
C GLU A 101 21.34 14.15 9.21
N ASN A 102 22.21 13.83 10.17
CA ASN A 102 23.58 13.40 9.88
C ASN A 102 23.62 12.04 9.15
N ALA A 103 22.80 11.07 9.56
CA ALA A 103 22.67 9.80 8.84
C ALA A 103 22.18 10.00 7.39
N LEU A 104 21.23 10.90 7.17
CA LEU A 104 20.72 11.23 5.85
C LEU A 104 21.73 12.00 4.99
N ARG A 105 22.52 12.90 5.58
CA ARG A 105 23.64 13.59 4.92
C ARG A 105 24.71 12.60 4.46
N PHE A 106 25.00 11.59 5.28
CA PHE A 106 25.95 10.53 4.93
C PHE A 106 25.49 9.70 3.72
N GLN A 107 24.19 9.46 3.58
CA GLN A 107 23.60 8.77 2.42
C GLN A 107 23.39 9.67 1.19
N GLY A 108 23.84 10.93 1.22
CA GLY A 108 23.67 11.90 0.13
C GLY A 108 22.23 12.40 -0.06
N LYS A 109 21.38 12.27 0.96
CA LYS A 109 19.96 12.69 0.94
C LYS A 109 19.69 13.71 2.05
N PRO A 110 20.33 14.90 2.03
CA PRO A 110 20.17 15.88 3.10
C PRO A 110 18.70 16.29 3.25
N MET A 111 18.21 16.26 4.49
CA MET A 111 16.95 16.92 4.86
C MET A 111 17.27 18.35 5.28
N TYR A 112 16.50 19.30 4.75
CA TYR A 112 16.56 20.69 5.16
C TYR A 112 15.34 20.98 6.04
N ARG A 113 15.59 21.64 7.16
CA ARG A 113 14.60 22.07 8.13
C ARG A 113 14.61 23.58 8.25
#